data_AF-A0A7Z9KG23-F1
#
_entry.id   AF-A0A7Z9KG23-F1
#
_cell.length_a   1.000
_cell.length_b   1.000
_cell.length_c   1.000
_cell.angle_alpha   90.00
_cell.angle_beta   90.00
_cell.angle_gamma   90.00
#
_symmetry.space_group_name_H-M   'P 1'
#
loop_
_entity.id
_entity.type
_entity.pdbx_description
1 polymer ?
#
loop_
_entity_poly.entity_id
_entity_poly.type
_entity_poly.pdbx_seq_one_letter_code
_entity_poly.pdbx_strand_id
1 'polypeptide(L)'
;MSRFNGKRVFITGAGSGFGRRTAEKFAEEGAAAVYLVDILQERLDVVAKEINDRGATAIPMCFDLADADACQQAMAQALSDAPIDILVC
;
A
#
# COMPACT_ATOMS: atom_id res chain seq x y z
N MET A 1 20.35 -0.55 3.43
CA MET A 1 20.03 0.72 4.13
C MET A 1 18.53 0.83 4.20
N SER A 2 17.94 1.12 5.37
CA SER A 2 16.49 1.19 5.60
C SER A 2 15.99 2.64 5.51
N ARG A 3 15.98 3.21 4.30
CA ARG A 3 15.65 4.62 4.05
C ARG A 3 14.26 5.01 4.57
N PHE A 4 13.32 4.07 4.57
CA PHE A 4 11.93 4.28 4.96
C PHE A 4 11.58 3.54 6.25
N ASN A 5 12.57 3.28 7.11
CA ASN A 5 12.37 2.59 8.38
C ASN A 5 11.25 3.23 9.19
N GLY A 6 10.22 2.44 9.54
CA GLY A 6 9.10 2.91 10.37
C GLY A 6 8.05 3.74 9.63
N LYS A 7 8.22 3.99 8.33
CA LYS A 7 7.29 4.81 7.53
C LYS A 7 6.09 4.03 7.05
N ARG A 8 4.93 4.67 7.03
CA ARG A 8 3.67 4.12 6.49
C ARG A 8 3.38 4.74 5.14
N VAL A 9 3.24 3.89 4.12
CA VAL A 9 3.19 4.32 2.71
C VAL A 9 1.86 3.89 2.09
N PHE A 10 1.18 4.80 1.40
CA PHE A 10 -0.06 4.54 0.68
C PHE A 10 0.19 4.69 -0.82
N ILE A 11 -0.10 3.65 -1.61
CA ILE A 11 0.29 3.57 -3.02
C ILE A 11 -0.91 3.21 -3.88
N THR A 12 -1.21 4.01 -4.89
CA THR A 12 -2.22 3.71 -5.90
C THR A 12 -1.64 2.93 -7.09
N GLY A 13 -2.50 2.16 -7.76
CA GLY A 13 -2.08 1.25 -8.84
C GLY A 13 -1.08 0.18 -8.37
N ALA A 14 -1.14 -0.19 -7.09
CA ALA A 14 -0.16 -1.06 -6.44
C ALA A 14 -0.25 -2.53 -6.87
N GLY A 15 -1.33 -2.93 -7.58
CA GLY A 15 -1.51 -4.29 -8.07
C GLY A 15 -0.61 -4.65 -9.26
N SER A 16 0.03 -3.68 -9.92
CA SER A 16 0.84 -3.95 -11.12
C SER A 16 1.88 -2.87 -11.43
N GLY A 17 2.68 -3.11 -12.47
CA GLY A 17 3.55 -2.08 -13.07
C GLY A 17 4.50 -1.40 -12.09
N PHE A 18 4.55 -0.07 -12.14
CA PHE A 18 5.38 0.72 -11.24
C PHE A 18 4.85 0.73 -9.80
N GLY A 19 3.53 0.79 -9.58
CA GLY A 19 2.96 0.81 -8.23
C GLY A 19 3.37 -0.42 -7.43
N ARG A 20 3.30 -1.61 -8.04
CA ARG A 20 3.79 -2.86 -7.44
C ARG A 20 5.28 -2.79 -7.10
N ARG A 21 6.14 -2.42 -8.05
CA ARG A 21 7.59 -2.35 -7.82
C ARG A 21 7.95 -1.33 -6.74
N THR A 22 7.23 -0.22 -6.71
CA THR A 22 7.38 0.81 -5.67
C THR A 22 6.98 0.27 -4.31
N ALA A 23 5.87 -0.47 -4.21
CA ALA A 23 5.44 -1.12 -2.96
C ALA A 23 6.47 -2.12 -2.44
N GLU A 24 6.95 -3.02 -3.31
CA GLU A 24 8.02 -3.97 -3.00
C GLU A 24 9.27 -3.24 -2.49
N LYS A 25 9.66 -2.15 -3.16
CA LYS A 25 10.84 -1.36 -2.79
C LYS A 25 10.70 -0.66 -1.44
N PHE A 26 9.53 -0.10 -1.13
CA PHE A 26 9.28 0.50 0.19
C PHE A 26 9.32 -0.54 1.31
N ALA A 27 8.74 -1.72 1.06
CA ALA A 27 8.78 -2.84 2.01
C ALA A 27 10.23 -3.29 2.26
N GLU A 28 11.03 -3.47 1.21
CA GLU A 28 12.45 -3.82 1.31
C GLU A 28 13.29 -2.75 2.05
N GLU A 29 12.88 -1.49 1.98
CA GLU A 29 13.56 -0.36 2.62
C GLU A 29 13.05 -0.07 4.05
N GLY A 30 12.26 -0.97 4.63
CA GLY A 30 11.89 -0.97 6.04
C GLY A 30 10.61 -0.20 6.38
N ALA A 31 9.74 0.07 5.39
CA ALA A 31 8.43 0.63 5.67
C ALA A 31 7.69 -0.21 6.72
N ALA A 32 7.11 0.46 7.74
CA ALA A 32 6.33 -0.21 8.77
C ALA A 32 5.06 -0.87 8.20
N ALA A 33 4.44 -0.22 7.21
CA ALA A 33 3.31 -0.76 6.47
C ALA A 33 3.24 -0.14 5.08
N VAL A 34 2.83 -0.94 4.10
CA VAL A 34 2.54 -0.49 2.74
C VAL A 34 1.08 -0.79 2.41
N TYR A 35 0.27 0.26 2.26
CA TYR A 35 -1.12 0.18 1.84
C TYR A 35 -1.18 0.12 0.31
N LEU A 36 -1.73 -0.96 -0.23
CA LEU A 36 -1.77 -1.26 -1.65
C LEU A 36 -3.17 -0.96 -2.18
N VAL A 37 -3.30 0.05 -3.04
CA VAL A 37 -4.58 0.41 -3.67
C VAL A 37 -4.59 0.00 -5.14
N ASP A 38 -5.64 -0.69 -5.54
CA ASP A 38 -5.96 -1.02 -6.93
C ASP A 38 -7.46 -1.34 -6.99
N ILE A 39 -8.05 -1.30 -8.19
CA ILE A 39 -9.46 -1.67 -8.39
C ILE A 39 -9.64 -3.20 -8.48
N LEU A 40 -8.55 -3.95 -8.70
CA LEU A 40 -8.58 -5.40 -8.85
C LEU A 40 -8.01 -6.12 -7.62
N GLN A 41 -8.90 -6.66 -6.78
CA GLN A 41 -8.55 -7.38 -5.54
C GLN A 41 -7.52 -8.50 -5.77
N GLU A 42 -7.70 -9.32 -6.82
CA GLU A 42 -6.79 -10.44 -7.11
C GLU A 42 -5.34 -9.99 -7.31
N ARG A 43 -5.12 -8.79 -7.89
CA ARG A 43 -3.78 -8.24 -8.07
C ARG A 43 -3.18 -7.80 -6.73
N LEU A 44 -4.00 -7.20 -5.87
CA LEU A 44 -3.59 -6.79 -4.53
C LEU A 44 -3.21 -7.99 -3.68
N ASP A 45 -3.99 -9.07 -3.74
CA ASP A 45 -3.73 -10.29 -2.95
C ASP A 45 -2.39 -10.92 -3.30
N VAL A 46 -2.05 -10.98 -4.60
CA VAL A 46 -0.75 -11.48 -5.06
C VAL A 46 0.38 -10.63 -4.51
N VAL A 47 0.30 -9.30 -4.66
CA VAL A 47 1.37 -8.40 -4.20
C VAL A 47 1.49 -8.39 -2.68
N ALA A 48 0.36 -8.34 -1.97
CA ALA A 48 0.32 -8.38 -0.51
C ALA A 48 0.96 -9.67 0.00
N LYS A 49 0.59 -10.82 -0.59
CA LYS A 49 1.18 -12.11 -0.24
C LYS A 49 2.69 -12.10 -0.43
N GLU A 50 3.18 -11.66 -1.59
CA GLU A 50 4.62 -11.65 -1.87
C GLU A 50 5.42 -10.73 -0.95
N ILE A 51 4.86 -9.58 -0.54
CA ILE A 51 5.49 -8.66 0.41
C ILE A 51 5.47 -9.25 1.82
N ASN A 52 4.34 -9.83 2.24
CA ASN A 52 4.16 -10.43 3.55
C ASN A 52 5.03 -11.69 3.73
N ASP A 53 5.18 -12.53 2.70
CA ASP A 53 6.05 -13.70 2.71
C ASP A 53 7.54 -13.33 2.91
N ARG A 54 7.93 -12.08 2.59
CA ARG A 54 9.27 -11.52 2.85
C ARG A 54 9.40 -10.89 4.25
N GLY A 55 8.37 -10.98 5.09
CA GLY A 55 8.37 -10.50 6.47
C GLY A 55 8.05 -9.01 6.64
N ALA A 56 7.66 -8.32 5.57
CA ALA A 56 7.15 -6.95 5.65
C ALA A 56 5.62 -6.95 5.84
N THR A 57 5.02 -5.76 6.00
CA THR A 57 3.56 -5.62 6.16
C THR A 57 2.96 -4.90 4.95
N ALA A 58 2.12 -5.60 4.21
CA ALA A 58 1.30 -5.07 3.12
C ALA A 58 -0.19 -5.21 3.43
N ILE A 59 -0.94 -4.13 3.21
CA ILE A 59 -2.36 -4.00 3.53
C ILE A 59 -3.12 -3.71 2.22
N PRO A 60 -3.84 -4.68 1.65
CA PRO A 60 -4.61 -4.48 0.43
C PRO A 60 -5.86 -3.63 0.71
N MET A 61 -6.11 -2.66 -0.17
CA MET A 61 -7.24 -1.71 -0.11
C MET A 61 -7.88 -1.64 -1.50
N CYS A 62 -8.90 -2.45 -1.75
CA CYS A 62 -9.56 -2.54 -3.06
C CYS A 62 -10.70 -1.53 -3.19
N PHE A 63 -10.51 -0.51 -4.02
CA PHE A 63 -11.55 0.45 -4.36
C PHE A 63 -11.22 1.21 -5.65
N ASP A 64 -12.23 1.83 -6.24
CA ASP A 64 -12.05 2.70 -7.41
C ASP A 64 -11.69 4.12 -6.96
N LEU A 65 -10.59 4.66 -7.47
CA LEU A 65 -10.15 6.04 -7.20
C LEU A 65 -11.08 7.09 -7.82
N ALA A 66 -11.93 6.69 -8.78
CA ALA A 66 -12.96 7.56 -9.33
C ALA A 66 -14.15 7.77 -8.37
N ASP A 67 -14.31 6.91 -7.36
CA ASP A 67 -15.33 7.05 -6.31
C ASP A 67 -14.77 7.85 -5.13
N ALA A 68 -15.24 9.09 -5.02
CA ALA A 68 -14.79 10.02 -3.99
C ALA A 68 -15.15 9.55 -2.57
N ASP A 69 -16.30 8.91 -2.37
CA ASP A 69 -16.73 8.41 -1.06
C ASP A 69 -15.89 7.20 -0.66
N ALA A 70 -15.60 6.30 -1.60
CA ALA A 70 -14.69 5.19 -1.37
C ALA A 70 -13.28 5.66 -1.01
N CYS A 71 -12.77 6.70 -1.67
CA CYS A 71 -11.47 7.30 -1.33
C CYS A 71 -11.45 7.84 0.11
N GLN A 72 -12.51 8.55 0.53
CA GLN A 72 -12.61 9.07 1.89
C GLN A 72 -12.65 7.95 2.94
N GLN A 73 -13.44 6.91 2.69
CA GLN A 73 -13.55 5.76 3.58
C GLN A 73 -12.23 5.00 3.70
N ALA A 74 -11.56 4.73 2.57
CA ALA A 74 -10.28 4.03 2.54
C ALA A 74 -9.18 4.82 3.27
N MET A 75 -9.11 6.15 3.07
CA MET A 75 -8.15 6.99 3.77
C MET A 75 -8.45 7.06 5.28
N ALA A 76 -9.73 7.18 5.67
CA ALA A 76 -10.12 7.14 7.08
C ALA A 76 -9.72 5.82 7.75
N GLN A 77 -9.91 4.69 7.07
CA GLN A 77 -9.44 3.39 7.52
C GLN A 77 -7.90 3.32 7.62
N ALA A 78 -7.17 3.83 6.63
CA ALA A 78 -5.70 3.81 6.67
C ALA A 78 -5.11 4.67 7.81
N LEU A 79 -5.82 5.75 8.17
CA LEU A 79 -5.43 6.68 9.24
C LEU A 79 -5.89 6.26 10.64
N SER A 80 -6.74 5.22 10.78
CA SER A 80 -7.27 4.82 12.09
C SER A 80 -6.20 4.34 13.06
N ASP A 81 -5.16 3.70 12.53
CA ASP A 81 -4.12 3.07 13.36
C ASP A 81 -2.96 4.04 13.63
N ALA A 82 -2.52 4.76 12.59
CA ALA A 82 -1.44 5.73 12.65
C ALA A 82 -1.40 6.58 11.36
N PRO A 83 -0.76 7.77 11.39
CA PRO A 83 -0.63 8.63 10.21
C PRO A 83 0.01 7.93 9.01
N ILE A 84 -0.33 8.38 7.81
CA ILE A 84 0.38 8.04 6.57
C ILE A 84 1.49 9.06 6.35
N ASP A 85 2.72 8.59 6.14
CA ASP A 85 3.88 9.46 5.91
C ASP A 85 4.05 9.81 4.43
N ILE A 86 3.71 8.88 3.54
CA ILE A 86 4.01 8.96 2.10
C ILE A 86 2.79 8.50 1.32
N LEU A 87 2.37 9.31 0.35
CA LEU A 87 1.37 8.97 -0.66
C LEU A 87 2.04 8.94 -2.04
N VAL A 88 1.78 7.88 -2.81
CA VAL A 88 2.25 7.72 -4.19
C VAL A 88 1.02 7.57 -5.10
N CYS A 89 0.91 8.46 -6.10
CA CYS A 89 -0.20 8.53 -7.05
C CYS A 89 0.24 8.16 -8.48
#